data_AF-A0A9W7B8D4-F1
#
_entry.id   AF-A0A9W7B8D4-F1
#
_cell.length_a   1.000
_cell.length_b   1.000
_cell.length_c   1.000
_cell.angle_alpha   90.00
_cell.angle_beta   90.00
_cell.angle_gamma   90.00
#
_symmetry.space_group_name_H-M   'P 1'
#
loop_
_entity.id
_entity.type
_entity.pdbx_description
1 polymer ?
#
loop_
_entity_poly.entity_id
_entity_poly.type
_entity_poly.pdbx_seq_one_letter_code
_entity_poly.pdbx_strand_id
1 'polypeptide(L)' 'LIFSLPSNTKCVDCLTPQPQWASVTFGSLFCLECSGQHRGLGVHISFVRSLAMDSWSPAQISAMLAGGNKRQTDFFAS' A
#
# COMPACT_ATOMS: atom_id res chain seq x y z
N LEU A 1 5.81 -8.88 -8.85
CA LEU A 1 4.38 -8.79 -9.23
C LEU A 1 3.74 -7.51 -8.68
N ILE A 2 3.73 -7.30 -7.36
CA ILE A 2 3.12 -6.07 -6.80
C ILE A 2 3.79 -4.77 -7.29
N PHE A 3 5.12 -4.76 -7.44
CA PHE A 3 5.87 -3.62 -7.98
C PHE A 3 5.72 -3.41 -9.49
N SER A 4 5.19 -4.37 -10.24
CA SER A 4 4.90 -4.19 -11.67
C SER A 4 3.56 -3.52 -11.93
N LEU A 5 2.75 -3.29 -10.88
CA LEU A 5 1.51 -2.53 -11.01
C LEU A 5 1.82 -1.04 -11.22
N PRO A 6 0.97 -0.32 -11.99
CA PRO A 6 1.17 1.10 -12.24
C PRO A 6 1.27 1.93 -10.96
N SER A 7 2.24 2.85 -10.94
CA SER A 7 2.52 3.77 -9.83
C SER A 7 2.97 3.14 -8.51
N ASN A 8 3.18 1.82 -8.43
CA ASN A 8 3.68 1.15 -7.22
C ASN A 8 5.19 1.35 -6.98
N THR A 9 5.91 2.04 -7.86
CA THR A 9 7.33 2.38 -7.68
C THR A 9 7.54 3.60 -6.79
N LYS A 10 6.47 4.29 -6.39
CA LYS A 10 6.47 5.47 -5.53
C LYS A 10 5.39 5.34 -4.46
N CYS A 11 5.64 5.96 -3.31
CA CYS A 11 4.67 6.11 -2.23
C CYS A 11 3.40 6.78 -2.76
N VAL A 12 2.23 6.23 -2.42
CA VAL A 12 0.94 6.79 -2.86
C VAL A 12 0.65 8.17 -2.25
N ASP A 13 1.19 8.46 -1.06
CA ASP A 13 0.86 9.70 -0.32
C ASP A 13 1.87 10.83 -0.57
N CYS A 14 3.18 10.51 -0.61
CA CYS A 14 4.25 11.52 -0.67
C CYS A 14 5.21 11.36 -1.85
N LEU A 15 4.97 10.39 -2.74
CA LEU A 15 5.75 10.13 -3.96
C LEU A 15 7.22 9.72 -3.75
N THR A 16 7.68 9.54 -2.50
CA THR A 16 8.99 8.97 -2.18
C THR A 16 9.17 7.63 -2.91
N PRO A 17 10.29 7.42 -3.61
CA PRO A 17 10.51 6.21 -4.40
C PRO A 17 10.66 4.97 -3.52
N GLN A 18 10.49 3.80 -4.14
CA GLN A 18 10.74 2.49 -3.52
C GLN A 18 9.98 2.29 -2.19
N PRO A 19 8.64 2.35 -2.20
CA PRO A 19 7.85 2.10 -1.00
C PRO A 19 8.08 0.66 -0.50
N GLN A 20 8.24 0.50 0.81
CA GLN A 20 8.52 -0.78 1.47
C GLN A 20 7.38 -1.23 2.39
N TRP A 21 6.31 -0.45 2.46
CA TRP A 21 5.15 -0.67 3.32
C TRP A 21 3.88 -0.63 2.49
N ALA A 22 2.82 -1.23 3.02
CA ALA A 22 1.57 -1.39 2.34
C ALA A 22 0.37 -1.26 3.28
N SER A 23 -0.76 -0.81 2.73
CA SER A 23 -2.08 -1.03 3.33
C SER A 23 -2.76 -2.14 2.55
N VAL A 24 -3.03 -3.25 3.22
CA VAL A 24 -3.81 -4.36 2.64
C VAL A 24 -5.24 -3.93 2.36
N THR A 25 -5.82 -3.09 3.23
CA THR A 25 -7.20 -2.61 3.09
C THR A 25 -7.41 -1.84 1.80
N PHE A 26 -6.44 -1.02 1.41
CA PHE A 26 -6.53 -0.21 0.18
C PHE A 26 -5.80 -0.83 -1.01
N GLY A 27 -4.99 -1.87 -0.79
CA GLY A 27 -4.17 -2.48 -1.82
C GLY A 27 -3.05 -1.55 -2.32
N SER A 28 -2.51 -0.68 -1.48
CA SER A 28 -1.55 0.37 -1.86
C SER A 28 -0.22 0.29 -1.13
N LEU A 29 0.83 0.85 -1.75
CA LEU A 29 2.19 0.93 -1.24
C LEU A 29 2.56 2.36 -0.83
N PHE A 30 3.23 2.48 0.31
CA PHE A 30 3.72 3.73 0.86
C PHE A 30 5.09 3.59 1.54
N CYS A 31 5.72 4.72 1.85
CA CYS A 31 7.02 4.77 2.51
C CYS A 31 6.91 4.49 4.03
N LEU A 32 8.06 4.37 4.69
CA LEU A 32 8.12 4.15 6.14
C LEU A 32 7.44 5.27 6.93
N GLU A 33 7.64 6.53 6.55
CA GLU A 33 7.07 7.69 7.25
C GLU A 33 5.53 7.69 7.18
N CYS A 34 4.97 7.53 5.99
CA CYS A 34 3.52 7.41 5.79
C CYS A 34 2.94 6.18 6.49
N SER A 35 3.72 5.08 6.61
CA SER A 35 3.27 3.92 7.38
C SER A 35 2.92 4.23 8.84
N GLY A 36 3.64 5.19 9.45
CA GLY A 36 3.34 5.67 10.81
C GLY A 36 1.99 6.37 10.88
N GLN A 37 1.68 7.23 9.91
CA GLN A 37 0.39 7.92 9.82
C GLN A 37 -0.76 6.92 9.63
N HIS A 38 -0.59 5.96 8.71
CA HIS A 38 -1.56 4.90 8.47
C HIS A 38 -1.81 4.01 9.70
N ARG A 39 -0.78 3.73 10.52
CA ARG A 39 -0.94 3.00 11.78
C ARG A 39 -1.80 3.77 12.78
N GLY A 40 -1.68 5.10 12.80
CA GLY A 40 -2.50 5.98 13.66
C GLY A 40 -3.99 5.91 13.36
N LEU A 41 -4.40 5.55 12.14
CA LEU A 41 -5.81 5.35 11.76
C LEU A 41 -6.43 4.11 12.41
N GLY A 42 -5.61 3.14 12.82
CA GLY A 42 -6.07 1.86 13.34
C GLY A 42 -6.36 0.81 12.26
N VAL A 43 -6.31 -0.45 12.66
CA VAL A 43 -6.30 -1.63 11.76
C VAL A 43 -7.56 -1.79 10.91
N HIS A 44 -8.70 -1.34 11.42
CA HIS A 44 -10.00 -1.42 10.75
C HIS A 44 -10.12 -0.43 9.59
N ILE A 45 -9.31 0.63 9.57
CA ILE A 45 -9.23 1.62 8.48
C ILE A 45 -8.07 1.27 7.55
N SER A 46 -6.87 1.08 8.10
CA SER A 46 -5.67 0.79 7.32
C SER A 46 -4.90 -0.37 7.93
N PHE A 47 -4.98 -1.53 7.29
CA PHE A 47 -4.22 -2.70 7.74
C PHE A 47 -2.78 -2.66 7.19
N VAL A 48 -1.88 -2.09 8.00
CA VAL A 48 -0.49 -1.85 7.61
C VAL A 48 0.38 -3.12 7.69
N ARG A 49 1.19 -3.35 6.65
CA ARG A 49 2.18 -4.43 6.55
C ARG A 49 3.49 -3.97 5.93
N SER A 50 4.60 -4.50 6.41
CA SER A 50 5.91 -4.43 5.76
C SER A 50 5.97 -5.45 4.63
N LEU A 51 6.51 -5.05 3.48
CA LEU A 51 6.71 -5.96 2.35
C LEU A 51 7.79 -7.03 2.61
N ALA A 52 8.76 -6.74 3.48
CA ALA A 52 9.91 -7.61 3.73
C ALA A 52 9.88 -8.29 5.11
N MET A 53 9.29 -7.64 6.12
CA MET A 53 9.37 -8.12 7.51
C MET A 53 8.14 -8.88 7.98
N ASP A 54 6.98 -8.65 7.37
CA ASP A 54 5.74 -9.31 7.77
C ASP A 54 5.46 -10.56 6.94
N SER A 55 4.79 -11.53 7.54
CA SER A 55 4.23 -12.68 6.82
C SER A 55 2.95 -12.28 6.09
N TRP A 56 2.80 -12.79 4.87
CA TRP A 56 1.68 -12.48 3.97
C TRP A 56 0.84 -13.71 3.68
N SER A 57 -0.47 -13.58 3.81
CA SER A 57 -1.40 -14.62 3.37
C SER A 57 -1.73 -14.49 1.88
N PRO A 58 -2.13 -15.56 1.19
CA PRO A 58 -2.55 -15.50 -0.22
C PRO A 58 -3.70 -14.50 -0.47
N ALA A 59 -4.63 -14.37 0.49
CA ALA A 59 -5.72 -13.40 0.41
C ALA A 59 -5.20 -11.95 0.46
N GLN A 60 -4.21 -11.67 1.31
CA GLN A 60 -3.59 -10.33 1.38
C GLN A 60 -2.84 -10.01 0.09
N ILE A 61 -2.09 -10.96 -0.46
CA ILE A 61 -1.40 -10.79 -1.75
C ILE A 61 -2.42 -10.52 -2.85
N SER A 62 -3.53 -11.25 -2.88
CA SER A 62 -4.60 -11.07 -3.87
C SER A 62 -5.24 -9.69 -3.75
N ALA A 63 -5.51 -9.21 -2.53
CA ALA A 63 -6.01 -7.85 -2.28
C ALA A 63 -5.03 -6.78 -2.80
N MET A 64 -3.73 -6.94 -2.56
CA MET A 64 -2.73 -6.03 -3.09
C MET A 64 -2.68 -6.02 -4.62
N LEU A 65 -2.81 -7.18 -5.25
CA LEU A 65 -2.81 -7.30 -6.71
C LEU A 65 -4.10 -6.75 -7.35
N ALA A 66 -5.22 -6.84 -6.65
CA ALA A 66 -6.48 -6.26 -7.07
C ALA A 66 -6.51 -4.74 -6.90
N GLY A 67 -5.69 -4.16 -6.01
CA GLY A 67 -5.58 -2.72 -5.79
C GLY A 67 -4.58 -2.03 -6.73
N GLY A 68 -3.56 -1.44 -6.13
CA GLY A 68 -2.50 -0.67 -6.78
C GLY A 68 -2.63 0.85 -6.58
N ASN A 69 -1.49 1.52 -6.48
CA ASN A 69 -1.41 2.96 -6.19
C ASN A 69 -2.10 3.80 -7.26
N LYS A 70 -1.98 3.42 -8.54
CA LYS A 70 -2.70 4.11 -9.61
C LYS A 70 -4.21 4.05 -9.39
N ARG A 71 -4.77 2.88 -9.09
CA ARG A 71 -6.21 2.71 -8.88
C ARG A 71 -6.71 3.54 -7.69
N GLN A 72 -5.96 3.54 -6.59
CA GLN A 72 -6.30 4.38 -5.44
C GLN A 72 -6.28 5.87 -5.79
N THR A 73 -5.24 6.33 -6.49
CA THR A 73 -5.11 7.73 -6.91
C THR A 73 -6.26 8.13 -7.82
N ASP A 74 -6.58 7.30 -8.82
CA ASP A 74 -7.67 7.54 -9.76
C ASP A 74 -9.03 7.63 -9.03
N PHE A 75 -9.25 6.80 -8.00
CA PHE A 75 -10.47 6.80 -7.19
C PHE A 75 -10.66 8.08 -6.36
N PHE A 76 -9.58 8.67 -5.84
CA PHE A 76 -9.67 9.92 -5.07
C PHE A 76 -9.63 11.19 -5.93
N ALA A 77 -9.25 11.07 -7.20
CA ALA A 77 -9.22 12.18 -8.15
C ALA A 77 -10.57 12.41 -8.86
N SER A 78 -11.55 11.51 -8.67
CA SER A 78 -12.92 11.62 -9.18
C SER A 78 -13.87 12.19 -8.14
#